data_AF-A0A1L7XPQ0-F1
#
_entry.id   AF-A0A1L7XPQ0-F1
#
_cell.length_a   1.000
_cell.length_b   1.000
_cell.length_c   1.000
_cell.angle_alpha   90.00
_cell.angle_beta   90.00
_cell.angle_gamma   90.00
#
_symmetry.space_group_name_H-M   'P 1'
#
loop_
_entity.id
_entity.type
_entity.pdbx_description
1 polymer ?
#
loop_
_entity_poly.entity_id
_entity_poly.type
_entity_poly.pdbx_seq_one_letter_code
_entity_poly.pdbx_strand_id
1 'polypeptide(L)'
;MDGEKRRVRVELALLKSLRFPEMNHRYERVAEAHEQTFLWAFRDPRPYEKPWDNFVEWLSERNGIYWIQGKAASGKSTLMRFIWHNDLTQCNLKLWSRDSQLVEAAFFFWNSGVPEERLQLGLLRSLLFNSLAQLQKAFARLIECASRQLKMCFFIDGLDEYEGDPEEIAQYFKDLSLVSENTKFCLSSRPWPIFQDIYQDTPGLRVQDMTRDDIKLYIEDKLERSRSMQELRDEDPEGSLGLIEELVSKADSVFLWVVLVVKSLISGLRNGDGIVHLRRRLKAIPADLQHLYDHILDSIDPFDEEEASQMIQIFRLSGHDIDLATLERALRTMDYRTVINMEFVVAHNIDYKASKYNASLKRMNSQLNSRCMGLLEALNPTLAIMTDTISEHLFIYHSRISCISNGQNKRKRNEGQHFAPPPPRFRPSEGLDGGFYHSEETALNIPPTASFAIHDDPNGNLSPFGEDTSCETELLKIFYLHRTVRDYLEQPKVWKGLLDKTRPTAFDPFAALLIAYIMELKILGISSKGYLRGKYIVNKVDSLNIPAFELCISLKLELNEILTSLWGLALWSGCS
;
A
#
# COMPACT_ATOMS: atom_id res chain seq x y z
N MET A 1 40.71 1.70 -16.49
CA MET A 1 39.65 0.71 -16.81
C MET A 1 39.33 -0.22 -15.64
N ASP A 2 40.32 -0.77 -14.93
CA ASP A 2 40.06 -1.75 -13.85
C ASP A 2 39.58 -1.12 -12.53
N GLY A 3 40.05 0.11 -12.22
CA GLY A 3 39.60 0.89 -11.06
C GLY A 3 38.13 1.34 -11.12
N GLU A 4 37.67 1.76 -12.31
CA GLU A 4 36.26 2.14 -12.57
C GLU A 4 35.31 0.96 -12.35
N LYS A 5 35.67 -0.20 -12.93
CA LYS A 5 34.90 -1.44 -12.80
C LYS A 5 34.85 -1.93 -11.36
N ARG A 6 35.94 -1.76 -10.61
CA ARG A 6 36.00 -2.10 -9.18
C ARG A 6 35.13 -1.16 -8.34
N ARG A 7 35.13 0.15 -8.63
CA ARG A 7 34.24 1.14 -7.99
C ARG A 7 32.76 0.81 -8.21
N VAL A 8 32.36 0.62 -9.46
CA VAL A 8 30.97 0.29 -9.82
C VAL A 8 30.52 -1.03 -9.19
N ARG A 9 31.40 -2.04 -9.08
CA ARG A 9 31.08 -3.29 -8.36
C ARG A 9 30.88 -3.10 -6.86
N VAL A 10 31.69 -2.26 -6.22
CA VAL A 10 31.55 -1.96 -4.79
C VAL A 10 30.28 -1.16 -4.54
N GLU A 11 29.97 -0.17 -5.39
CA GLU A 11 28.72 0.60 -5.33
C GLU A 11 27.49 -0.29 -5.52
N LEU A 12 27.49 -1.16 -6.54
CA LEU A 12 26.40 -2.11 -6.76
C LEU A 12 26.28 -3.15 -5.63
N ALA A 13 27.39 -3.58 -5.03
CA ALA A 13 27.36 -4.48 -3.87
C ALA A 13 26.79 -3.79 -2.63
N LEU A 14 27.15 -2.52 -2.39
CA LEU A 14 26.59 -1.69 -1.32
C LEU A 14 25.09 -1.44 -1.53
N LEU A 15 24.68 -1.06 -2.74
CA LEU A 15 23.28 -0.83 -3.09
C LEU A 15 22.45 -2.12 -3.02
N LYS A 16 22.99 -3.25 -3.48
CA LYS A 16 22.32 -4.56 -3.32
C LYS A 16 22.21 -4.97 -1.86
N SER A 17 23.23 -4.68 -1.07
CA SER A 17 23.19 -4.94 0.36
C SER A 17 22.20 -4.02 1.07
N LEU A 18 21.98 -2.79 0.58
CA LEU A 18 20.99 -1.83 1.10
C LEU A 18 19.57 -2.36 0.96
N ARG A 19 19.29 -3.08 -0.13
CA ARG A 19 17.98 -3.67 -0.40
C ARG A 19 17.71 -4.86 0.53
N PHE A 20 16.56 -4.82 1.21
CA PHE A 20 15.97 -5.97 1.88
C PHE A 20 14.57 -6.23 1.27
N PRO A 21 14.09 -7.49 1.23
CA PRO A 21 12.86 -7.85 0.53
C PRO A 21 11.64 -7.01 0.95
N GLU A 22 11.60 -6.61 2.22
CA GLU A 22 10.48 -5.89 2.84
C GLU A 22 10.56 -4.35 2.67
N MET A 23 11.62 -3.81 2.05
CA MET A 23 11.90 -2.37 1.99
C MET A 23 10.78 -1.56 1.33
N ASN A 24 10.08 -2.15 0.37
CA ASN A 24 8.98 -1.52 -0.34
C ASN A 24 7.61 -1.87 0.24
N HIS A 25 7.48 -2.86 1.14
CA HIS A 25 6.19 -3.33 1.63
C HIS A 25 5.32 -2.21 2.19
N ARG A 26 5.91 -1.27 2.95
CA ARG A 26 5.14 -0.14 3.46
C ARG A 26 4.64 0.77 2.34
N TYR A 27 5.51 1.11 1.39
CA TYR A 27 5.19 1.93 0.23
C TYR A 27 4.03 1.30 -0.57
N GLU A 28 4.15 0.01 -0.87
CA GLU A 28 3.16 -0.79 -1.59
C GLU A 28 1.79 -0.81 -0.89
N ARG A 29 1.78 -0.72 0.45
CA ARG A 29 0.57 -0.69 1.29
C ARG A 29 -0.04 0.69 1.47
N VAL A 30 0.65 1.77 1.14
CA VAL A 30 0.03 3.10 1.15
C VAL A 30 -1.05 3.10 0.07
N ALA A 31 -2.29 3.45 0.39
CA ALA A 31 -3.34 3.54 -0.62
C ALA A 31 -2.94 4.49 -1.77
N GLU A 32 -3.34 4.18 -2.99
CA GLU A 32 -3.19 5.10 -4.11
C GLU A 32 -4.06 6.33 -3.91
N ALA A 33 -3.57 7.48 -4.39
CA ALA A 33 -4.37 8.69 -4.41
C ALA A 33 -5.61 8.47 -5.28
N HIS A 34 -6.74 9.00 -4.84
CA HIS A 34 -7.93 9.02 -5.68
C HIS A 34 -7.66 9.86 -6.94
N GLU A 35 -8.23 9.46 -8.07
CA GLU A 35 -8.07 10.20 -9.31
C GLU A 35 -8.40 11.69 -9.09
N GLN A 36 -7.57 12.57 -9.64
CA GLN A 36 -7.68 14.03 -9.57
C GLN A 36 -7.43 14.69 -8.18
N THR A 37 -7.13 13.92 -7.13
CA THR A 37 -6.75 14.48 -5.82
C THR A 37 -5.28 14.90 -5.76
N PHE A 38 -4.90 15.72 -4.77
CA PHE A 38 -3.53 16.21 -4.52
C PHE A 38 -2.87 17.05 -5.63
N LEU A 39 -3.55 17.31 -6.75
CA LEU A 39 -3.03 18.15 -7.84
C LEU A 39 -2.72 19.59 -7.38
N TRP A 40 -3.34 20.03 -6.28
CA TRP A 40 -3.07 21.32 -5.65
C TRP A 40 -1.64 21.43 -5.12
N ALA A 41 -0.96 20.33 -4.79
CA ALA A 41 0.42 20.35 -4.30
C ALA A 41 1.41 20.91 -5.32
N PHE A 42 1.09 20.82 -6.62
CA PHE A 42 1.91 21.33 -7.72
C PHE A 42 1.45 22.70 -8.24
N ARG A 43 0.53 23.37 -7.53
CA ARG A 43 0.03 24.70 -7.89
C ARG A 43 0.58 25.73 -6.91
N ASP A 44 0.73 26.96 -7.39
CA ASP A 44 1.09 28.08 -6.52
C ASP A 44 -0.07 28.30 -5.52
N PRO A 45 0.21 28.37 -4.21
CA PRO A 45 -0.79 28.72 -3.21
C PRO A 45 -1.52 30.02 -3.58
N ARG A 46 -2.83 30.09 -3.30
CA ARG A 46 -3.64 31.25 -3.64
C ARG A 46 -3.01 32.52 -3.03
N PRO A 47 -2.82 33.61 -3.81
CA PRO A 47 -2.01 34.76 -3.40
C PRO A 47 -2.41 35.44 -2.09
N TYR A 48 -3.68 35.30 -1.68
CA TYR A 48 -4.26 36.02 -0.55
C TYR A 48 -4.19 35.26 0.78
N GLU A 49 -4.00 33.93 0.76
CA GLU A 49 -4.04 33.11 1.98
C GLU A 49 -2.74 32.32 2.22
N LYS A 50 -1.89 32.14 1.19
CA LYS A 50 -0.71 31.25 1.18
C LYS A 50 -0.67 30.19 2.29
N PRO A 51 -1.59 29.21 2.29
CA PRO A 51 -1.70 28.27 3.40
C PRO A 51 -0.52 27.28 3.47
N TRP A 52 0.29 27.22 2.41
CA TRP A 52 1.48 26.40 2.32
C TRP A 52 2.55 27.08 1.46
N ASP A 53 3.80 26.61 1.58
CA ASP A 53 4.91 27.06 0.74
C ASP A 53 4.86 26.42 -0.65
N ASN A 54 5.42 27.06 -1.67
CA ASN A 54 5.37 26.53 -3.03
C ASN A 54 6.30 25.30 -3.16
N PHE A 55 5.70 24.11 -3.24
CA PHE A 55 6.43 22.85 -3.36
C PHE A 55 7.22 22.74 -4.66
N VAL A 56 6.70 23.27 -5.78
CA VAL A 56 7.36 23.27 -7.08
C VAL A 56 8.62 24.13 -7.07
N GLU A 57 8.53 25.32 -6.47
CA GLU A 57 9.68 26.20 -6.24
C GLU A 57 10.72 25.51 -5.34
N TRP A 58 10.27 24.85 -4.27
CA TRP A 58 11.20 24.07 -3.44
C TRP A 58 11.88 22.95 -4.23
N LEU A 59 11.16 22.19 -5.06
CA LEU A 59 11.73 21.11 -5.88
C LEU A 59 12.77 21.62 -6.88
N SER A 60 12.48 22.72 -7.58
CA SER A 60 13.28 23.21 -8.70
C SER A 60 14.42 24.15 -8.31
N GLU A 61 14.26 24.94 -7.24
CA GLU A 61 15.15 26.09 -6.95
C GLU A 61 15.80 26.07 -5.57
N ARG A 62 15.09 25.63 -4.52
CA ARG A 62 15.59 25.71 -3.13
C ARG A 62 16.37 24.45 -2.71
N ASN A 63 16.89 24.38 -1.49
CA ASN A 63 17.53 23.17 -0.93
C ASN A 63 17.05 22.92 0.52
N GLY A 64 17.51 21.85 1.14
CA GLY A 64 17.19 21.54 2.54
C GLY A 64 15.87 20.81 2.70
N ILE A 65 15.14 21.11 3.78
CA ILE A 65 13.93 20.37 4.18
C ILE A 65 12.67 21.02 3.61
N TYR A 66 11.73 20.18 3.16
CA TYR A 66 10.32 20.52 3.01
C TYR A 66 9.49 19.63 3.92
N TRP A 67 8.69 20.22 4.80
CA TRP A 67 7.99 19.48 5.85
C TRP A 67 6.48 19.37 5.57
N ILE A 68 6.01 18.15 5.37
CA ILE A 68 4.61 17.79 5.20
C ILE A 68 4.04 17.33 6.54
N GLN A 69 3.21 18.16 7.15
CA GLN A 69 2.59 17.82 8.43
C GLN A 69 1.10 17.56 8.28
N GLY A 70 0.53 16.88 9.27
CA GLY A 70 -0.92 16.78 9.37
C GLY A 70 -1.49 15.71 10.28
N LYS A 71 -2.81 15.82 10.49
CA LYS A 71 -3.59 14.98 11.42
C LYS A 71 -3.47 13.48 11.08
N ALA A 72 -3.78 12.63 12.05
CA ALA A 72 -3.84 11.20 11.81
C ALA A 72 -4.91 10.89 10.75
N ALA A 73 -4.59 9.98 9.83
CA ALA A 73 -5.48 9.56 8.74
C ALA A 73 -5.96 10.69 7.78
N SER A 74 -5.24 11.81 7.71
CA SER A 74 -5.53 12.92 6.79
C SER A 74 -5.03 12.70 5.36
N GLY A 75 -4.34 11.58 5.08
CA GLY A 75 -3.80 11.28 3.75
C GLY A 75 -2.33 11.67 3.51
N LYS A 76 -1.53 11.95 4.55
CA LYS A 76 -0.10 12.31 4.41
C LYS A 76 0.72 11.28 3.63
N SER A 77 0.66 10.00 4.03
CA SER A 77 1.41 8.95 3.34
C SER A 77 0.95 8.78 1.90
N THR A 78 -0.36 8.90 1.65
CA THR A 78 -0.94 8.89 0.30
C THR A 78 -0.43 10.06 -0.55
N LEU A 79 -0.35 11.26 0.02
CA LEU A 79 0.26 12.42 -0.63
C LEU A 79 1.76 12.18 -0.89
N MET A 80 2.52 11.63 0.08
CA MET A 80 3.94 11.30 -0.09
C MET A 80 4.17 10.29 -1.21
N ARG A 81 3.35 9.23 -1.28
CA ARG A 81 3.37 8.26 -2.40
C ARG A 81 3.04 8.94 -3.72
N PHE A 82 2.03 9.81 -3.74
CA PHE A 82 1.60 10.53 -4.94
C PHE A 82 2.70 11.46 -5.48
N ILE A 83 3.28 12.33 -4.64
CA ILE A 83 4.28 13.30 -5.10
C ILE A 83 5.59 12.63 -5.51
N TRP A 84 5.98 11.53 -4.86
CA TRP A 84 7.19 10.79 -5.21
C TRP A 84 7.16 10.24 -6.64
N HIS A 85 6.03 9.66 -7.05
CA HIS A 85 5.85 9.09 -8.39
C HIS A 85 5.33 10.08 -9.44
N ASN A 86 5.10 11.34 -9.07
CA ASN A 86 4.52 12.30 -9.99
C ASN A 86 5.54 12.77 -11.04
N ASP A 87 5.15 12.77 -12.32
CA ASP A 87 5.99 13.27 -13.41
C ASP A 87 6.42 14.73 -13.21
N LEU A 88 5.59 15.56 -12.57
CA LEU A 88 5.96 16.95 -12.28
C LEU A 88 7.09 17.03 -11.25
N THR A 89 7.12 16.14 -10.24
CA THR A 89 8.25 16.05 -9.31
C THR A 89 9.53 15.71 -10.07
N GLN A 90 9.46 14.70 -10.94
CA GLN A 90 10.57 14.25 -11.76
C GLN A 90 11.09 15.35 -12.69
N CYS A 91 10.19 16.08 -13.36
CA CYS A 91 10.53 17.22 -14.21
C CYS A 91 11.21 18.34 -13.41
N ASN A 92 10.70 18.70 -12.23
CA ASN A 92 11.26 19.78 -11.42
C ASN A 92 12.61 19.40 -10.78
N LEU A 93 12.79 18.15 -10.35
CA LEU A 93 14.08 17.69 -9.86
C LEU A 93 15.14 17.61 -10.96
N LYS A 94 14.76 17.29 -12.20
CA LYS A 94 15.65 17.40 -13.36
C LYS A 94 16.06 18.85 -13.65
N LEU A 95 15.14 19.80 -13.50
CA LEU A 95 15.48 21.23 -13.60
C LEU A 95 16.47 21.65 -12.52
N TRP A 96 16.30 21.15 -11.29
CA TRP A 96 17.23 21.39 -10.20
C TRP A 96 18.60 20.74 -10.45
N SER A 97 18.64 19.48 -10.91
CA SER A 97 19.90 18.76 -11.14
C SER A 97 20.68 19.28 -12.34
N ARG A 98 19.99 19.83 -13.35
CA ARG A 98 20.60 20.28 -14.62
C ARG A 98 21.46 19.15 -15.20
N ASP A 99 22.75 19.40 -15.40
CA ASP A 99 23.71 18.44 -15.94
C ASP A 99 24.29 17.48 -14.88
N SER A 100 24.02 17.71 -13.59
CA SER A 100 24.46 16.81 -12.52
C SER A 100 23.59 15.56 -12.46
N GLN A 101 24.21 14.43 -12.11
CA GLN A 101 23.48 13.19 -11.91
C GLN A 101 22.56 13.30 -10.68
N LEU A 102 21.27 13.02 -10.88
CA LEU A 102 20.25 13.02 -9.85
C LEU A 102 20.10 11.61 -9.27
N VAL A 103 20.06 11.52 -7.95
CA VAL A 103 19.70 10.32 -7.20
C VAL A 103 18.50 10.63 -6.33
N GLU A 104 17.51 9.78 -6.43
CA GLU A 104 16.26 9.90 -5.70
C GLU A 104 16.06 8.64 -4.87
N ALA A 105 15.59 8.79 -3.64
CA ALA A 105 15.20 7.67 -2.79
C ALA A 105 14.01 8.03 -1.91
N ALA A 106 13.14 7.05 -1.65
CA ALA A 106 12.04 7.19 -0.73
C ALA A 106 12.09 6.13 0.38
N PHE A 107 11.64 6.50 1.56
CA PHE A 107 11.51 5.61 2.71
C PHE A 107 10.23 5.93 3.48
N PHE A 108 9.46 4.90 3.83
CA PHE A 108 8.20 5.05 4.54
C PHE A 108 8.30 4.29 5.87
N PHE A 109 8.34 5.03 6.98
CA PHE A 109 8.34 4.43 8.31
C PHE A 109 7.02 3.68 8.58
N TRP A 110 7.13 2.53 9.25
CA TRP A 110 5.98 1.74 9.65
C TRP A 110 6.22 0.96 10.94
N ASN A 111 5.73 1.49 12.05
CA ASN A 111 5.86 0.83 13.35
C ASN A 111 4.94 -0.41 13.49
N SER A 112 4.08 -0.69 12.49
CA SER A 112 3.21 -1.88 12.45
C SER A 112 3.70 -2.96 11.49
N GLY A 113 4.95 -2.88 11.10
CA GLY A 113 5.60 -3.87 10.27
C GLY A 113 6.26 -5.00 11.05
N VAL A 114 6.88 -5.94 10.34
CA VAL A 114 7.80 -6.90 10.96
C VAL A 114 9.00 -6.17 11.60
N PRO A 115 9.74 -6.75 12.55
CA PRO A 115 10.89 -6.09 13.20
C PRO A 115 11.88 -5.42 12.23
N GLU A 116 12.03 -5.99 11.02
CA GLU A 116 12.84 -5.49 9.91
C GLU A 116 12.26 -4.24 9.21
N GLU A 117 10.94 -4.04 9.28
CA GLU A 117 10.21 -2.83 8.84
C GLU A 117 10.18 -1.75 9.97
N ARG A 118 10.22 -2.18 11.24
CA ARG A 118 10.17 -1.32 12.45
C ARG A 118 11.51 -0.66 12.78
N LEU A 119 12.59 -1.40 12.54
CA LEU A 119 13.97 -0.93 12.67
C LEU A 119 14.59 -0.90 11.29
N GLN A 120 15.12 0.25 10.89
CA GLN A 120 15.79 0.58 9.63
C GLN A 120 17.03 -0.32 9.26
N LEU A 121 17.17 -1.54 9.78
CA LEU A 121 18.43 -2.25 10.02
C LEU A 121 18.59 -3.59 9.27
N GLY A 122 18.12 -3.71 8.02
CA GLY A 122 18.45 -4.88 7.18
C GLY A 122 19.92 -4.88 6.70
N LEU A 123 20.34 -3.81 6.01
CA LEU A 123 21.76 -3.59 5.70
C LEU A 123 22.55 -3.10 6.90
N LEU A 124 21.95 -2.18 7.64
CA LEU A 124 22.68 -1.39 8.60
C LEU A 124 23.21 -2.27 9.77
N ARG A 125 22.67 -3.48 9.96
CA ARG A 125 23.18 -4.54 10.86
C ARG A 125 24.14 -5.55 10.23
N SER A 126 24.10 -5.80 8.91
CA SER A 126 24.93 -6.88 8.34
C SER A 126 26.42 -6.50 8.23
N LEU A 127 26.75 -5.20 8.30
CA LEU A 127 28.14 -4.71 8.31
C LEU A 127 28.65 -4.26 9.68
N LEU A 128 27.80 -4.09 10.69
CA LEU A 128 28.21 -3.56 11.99
C LEU A 128 27.43 -4.23 13.12
N PHE A 129 28.15 -5.02 13.91
CA PHE A 129 27.82 -5.37 15.29
C PHE A 129 27.88 -4.14 16.24
N ASN A 130 27.74 -2.91 15.72
CA ASN A 130 27.96 -1.64 16.43
C ASN A 130 26.79 -0.65 16.22
N SER A 131 26.60 0.23 17.22
CA SER A 131 25.43 1.08 17.48
C SER A 131 24.92 1.99 16.34
N LEU A 132 23.61 2.33 16.39
CA LEU A 132 22.89 3.26 15.51
C LEU A 132 23.63 4.59 15.24
N ALA A 133 24.35 5.10 16.24
CA ALA A 133 25.13 6.33 16.10
C ALA A 133 26.29 6.23 15.08
N GLN A 134 26.89 5.05 14.89
CA GLN A 134 27.96 4.86 13.90
C GLN A 134 27.41 4.92 12.47
N LEU A 135 26.18 4.48 12.33
CA LEU A 135 25.48 4.40 11.07
C LEU A 135 24.98 5.75 10.57
N GLN A 136 24.37 6.53 11.47
CA GLN A 136 24.04 7.93 11.24
C GLN A 136 25.28 8.69 10.75
N LYS A 137 26.44 8.48 11.40
CA LYS A 137 27.72 9.07 10.99
C LYS A 137 28.19 8.58 9.62
N ALA A 138 28.03 7.29 9.32
CA ALA A 138 28.40 6.74 8.01
C ALA A 138 27.55 7.32 6.88
N PHE A 139 26.24 7.47 7.09
CA PHE A 139 25.34 8.07 6.12
C PHE A 139 25.62 9.56 5.92
N ALA A 140 25.87 10.31 6.99
CA ALA A 140 26.28 11.72 6.88
C ALA A 140 27.56 11.88 6.04
N ARG A 141 28.58 11.04 6.26
CA ARG A 141 29.81 11.01 5.46
C ARG A 141 29.57 10.64 4.00
N LEU A 142 28.64 9.71 3.76
CA LEU A 142 28.26 9.30 2.41
C LEU A 142 27.63 10.49 1.67
N ILE A 143 26.69 11.20 2.30
CA ILE A 143 26.08 12.40 1.73
C ILE A 143 27.15 13.47 1.46
N GLU A 144 28.03 13.73 2.42
CA GLU A 144 29.13 14.70 2.26
C GLU A 144 30.02 14.38 1.06
N CYS A 145 30.37 13.10 0.87
CA CYS A 145 31.21 12.67 -0.25
C CYS A 145 30.47 12.66 -1.59
N ALA A 146 29.26 12.11 -1.62
CA ALA A 146 28.47 11.91 -2.83
C ALA A 146 27.92 13.23 -3.38
N SER A 147 27.54 14.16 -2.50
CA SER A 147 26.95 15.45 -2.88
C SER A 147 27.89 16.39 -3.65
N ARG A 148 29.18 16.04 -3.77
CA ARG A 148 30.14 16.74 -4.63
C ARG A 148 29.94 16.47 -6.11
N GLN A 149 29.30 15.35 -6.45
CA GLN A 149 29.11 14.87 -7.83
C GLN A 149 27.64 14.61 -8.16
N LEU A 150 26.83 14.36 -7.12
CA LEU A 150 25.44 14.00 -7.23
C LEU A 150 24.55 15.05 -6.59
N LYS A 151 23.36 15.22 -7.16
CA LYS A 151 22.23 15.87 -6.50
C LYS A 151 21.34 14.79 -5.91
N MET A 152 20.99 14.89 -4.64
CA MET A 152 20.23 13.85 -3.93
C MET A 152 18.90 14.40 -3.39
N CYS A 153 17.80 13.69 -3.65
CA CYS A 153 16.49 14.03 -3.08
C CYS A 153 15.90 12.83 -2.35
N PHE A 154 15.55 13.03 -1.08
CA PHE A 154 15.02 12.00 -0.20
C PHE A 154 13.57 12.31 0.20
N PHE A 155 12.68 11.34 0.07
CA PHE A 155 11.30 11.41 0.53
C PHE A 155 11.13 10.47 1.73
N ILE A 156 10.96 11.03 2.92
CA ILE A 156 10.89 10.27 4.17
C ILE A 156 9.53 10.46 4.82
N ASP A 157 8.67 9.46 4.73
CA ASP A 157 7.31 9.50 5.27
C ASP A 157 7.27 8.91 6.70
N GLY A 158 6.56 9.60 7.61
CA GLY A 158 6.19 9.06 8.91
C GLY A 158 7.27 9.12 9.98
N LEU A 159 8.00 10.24 10.13
CA LEU A 159 8.99 10.37 11.22
C LEU A 159 8.39 10.12 12.62
N ASP A 160 7.08 10.36 12.81
CA ASP A 160 6.34 10.04 14.04
C ASP A 160 6.09 8.54 14.26
N GLU A 161 6.50 7.69 13.32
CA GLU A 161 6.50 6.23 13.47
C GLU A 161 7.89 5.66 13.76
N TYR A 162 8.90 6.50 13.91
CA TYR A 162 10.21 6.07 14.38
C TYR A 162 10.09 5.50 15.80
N GLU A 163 10.65 4.31 16.03
CA GLU A 163 10.58 3.64 17.35
C GLU A 163 11.51 4.25 18.40
N GLY A 164 12.54 4.98 17.97
CA GLY A 164 13.45 5.68 18.88
C GLY A 164 12.93 7.04 19.30
N ASP A 165 13.82 7.92 19.77
CA ASP A 165 13.46 9.27 20.18
C ASP A 165 13.06 10.13 18.95
N PRO A 166 11.83 10.66 18.90
CA PRO A 166 11.39 11.56 17.83
C PRO A 166 12.24 12.82 17.70
N GLU A 167 12.78 13.34 18.81
CA GLU A 167 13.68 14.50 18.79
C GLU A 167 15.01 14.15 18.09
N GLU A 168 15.59 13.00 18.43
CA GLU A 168 16.85 12.53 17.85
C GLU A 168 16.74 12.38 16.33
N ILE A 169 15.70 11.70 15.84
CA ILE A 169 15.53 11.50 14.39
C ILE A 169 15.23 12.81 13.66
N ALA A 170 14.45 13.70 14.28
CA ALA A 170 14.12 14.98 13.68
C ALA A 170 15.37 15.87 13.55
N GLN A 171 16.15 15.97 14.64
CA GLN A 171 17.39 16.73 14.66
C GLN A 171 18.42 16.13 13.71
N TYR A 172 18.50 14.81 13.61
CA TYR A 172 19.39 14.15 12.66
C TYR A 172 19.14 14.56 11.20
N PHE A 173 17.88 14.57 10.74
CA PHE A 173 17.56 15.03 9.39
C PHE A 173 17.76 16.54 9.22
N LYS A 174 17.54 17.34 10.29
CA LYS A 174 17.88 18.77 10.29
C LYS A 174 19.38 18.97 10.05
N ASP A 175 20.22 18.27 10.81
CA ASP A 175 21.68 18.35 10.69
C ASP A 175 22.16 17.87 9.31
N LEU A 176 21.61 16.75 8.81
CA LEU A 176 21.92 16.24 7.47
C LEU A 176 21.59 17.26 6.36
N SER A 177 20.48 18.00 6.50
CA SER A 177 20.11 19.02 5.52
C SER A 177 21.11 20.18 5.43
N LEU A 178 21.93 20.36 6.47
CA LEU A 178 22.98 21.39 6.52
C LEU A 178 24.34 20.88 6.03
N VAL A 179 24.51 19.56 5.86
CA VAL A 179 25.78 18.96 5.39
C VAL A 179 26.09 19.37 3.96
N SER A 180 25.08 19.52 3.11
CA SER A 180 25.28 19.86 1.70
C SER A 180 24.07 20.51 1.06
N GLU A 181 24.32 21.58 0.31
CA GLU A 181 23.31 22.25 -0.53
C GLU A 181 22.82 21.36 -1.68
N ASN A 182 23.55 20.31 -2.07
CA ASN A 182 23.12 19.39 -3.13
C ASN A 182 22.20 18.27 -2.61
N THR A 183 21.58 18.47 -1.44
CA THR A 183 20.67 17.51 -0.82
C THR A 183 19.33 18.14 -0.48
N LYS A 184 18.24 17.42 -0.75
CA LYS A 184 16.87 17.77 -0.38
C LYS A 184 16.24 16.67 0.46
N PHE A 185 15.40 17.06 1.41
CA PHE A 185 14.63 16.15 2.24
C PHE A 185 13.15 16.58 2.26
N CYS A 186 12.26 15.80 1.65
CA CYS A 186 10.83 15.93 1.85
C CYS A 186 10.43 15.02 3.01
N LEU A 187 10.13 15.60 4.17
CA LEU A 187 9.87 14.87 5.41
C LEU A 187 8.38 14.94 5.74
N SER A 188 7.80 13.85 6.23
CA SER A 188 6.42 13.85 6.73
C SER A 188 6.32 13.43 8.19
N SER A 189 5.41 14.04 8.95
CA SER A 189 5.09 13.62 10.32
C SER A 189 3.74 14.13 10.82
N ARG A 190 3.31 13.64 12.00
CA ARG A 190 2.27 14.30 12.80
C ARG A 190 2.77 15.64 13.35
N PRO A 191 1.88 16.62 13.59
CA PRO A 191 2.24 17.94 14.13
C PRO A 191 2.49 17.88 15.64
N TRP A 192 3.33 16.94 16.10
CA TRP A 192 3.75 16.90 17.50
C TRP A 192 4.62 18.13 17.82
N PRO A 193 4.59 18.65 19.06
CA PRO A 193 5.35 19.83 19.45
C PRO A 193 6.82 19.75 19.04
N ILE A 194 7.43 18.58 19.22
CA ILE A 194 8.85 18.37 18.89
C ILE A 194 9.18 18.61 17.41
N PHE A 195 8.33 18.16 16.48
CA PHE A 195 8.55 18.40 15.05
C PHE A 195 8.25 19.86 14.69
N GLN A 196 7.28 20.49 15.34
CA GLN A 196 6.98 21.91 15.16
C GLN A 196 8.17 22.76 15.59
N ASP A 197 8.74 22.50 16.77
CA ASP A 197 9.88 23.24 17.30
C ASP A 197 11.10 23.18 16.37
N ILE A 198 11.36 22.03 15.74
CA ILE A 198 12.54 21.81 14.87
C ILE A 198 12.32 22.29 13.41
N TYR A 199 11.10 22.14 12.88
CA TYR A 199 10.79 22.36 11.46
C TYR A 199 9.92 23.58 11.16
N GLN A 200 9.53 24.38 12.15
CA GLN A 200 8.71 25.59 11.94
C GLN A 200 9.25 26.57 10.89
N ASP A 201 10.58 26.69 10.79
CA ASP A 201 11.23 27.62 9.85
C ASP A 201 11.52 26.99 8.47
N THR A 202 11.16 25.72 8.27
CA THR A 202 11.32 25.03 6.99
C THR A 202 10.07 25.22 6.14
N PRO A 203 10.20 25.33 4.80
CA PRO A 203 9.03 25.39 3.94
C PRO A 203 8.20 24.13 4.12
N GLY A 204 6.87 24.25 4.06
CA GLY A 204 6.03 23.12 4.32
C GLY A 204 4.57 23.30 3.96
N LEU A 205 3.80 22.25 4.22
CA LEU A 205 2.36 22.25 4.04
C LEU A 205 1.66 21.46 5.15
N ARG A 206 0.40 21.81 5.39
CA ARG A 206 -0.52 21.10 6.28
C ARG A 206 -1.56 20.39 5.45
N VAL A 207 -1.52 19.06 5.44
CA VAL A 207 -2.42 18.26 4.58
C VAL A 207 -3.88 18.52 4.91
N GLN A 208 -4.23 18.65 6.18
CA GLN A 208 -5.62 18.88 6.60
C GLN A 208 -6.21 20.20 6.11
N ASP A 209 -5.38 21.19 5.77
CA ASP A 209 -5.85 22.50 5.30
C ASP A 209 -6.23 22.45 3.81
N MET A 210 -5.85 21.36 3.14
CA MET A 210 -5.89 21.21 1.68
C MET A 210 -6.82 20.09 1.18
N THR A 211 -7.30 19.23 2.09
CA THR A 211 -8.07 18.04 1.70
C THR A 211 -9.56 18.28 1.53
N ARG A 212 -10.11 19.46 1.83
CA ARG A 212 -11.57 19.70 1.74
C ARG A 212 -12.12 19.42 0.34
N ASP A 213 -11.49 19.99 -0.69
CA ASP A 213 -11.93 19.83 -2.08
C ASP A 213 -11.67 18.39 -2.57
N ASP A 214 -10.53 17.79 -2.19
CA ASP A 214 -10.22 16.39 -2.49
C ASP A 214 -11.22 15.41 -1.85
N ILE A 215 -11.64 15.68 -0.61
CA ILE A 215 -12.68 14.92 0.11
C ILE A 215 -14.01 15.04 -0.63
N LYS A 216 -14.40 16.26 -1.03
CA LYS A 216 -15.64 16.49 -1.78
C LYS A 216 -15.64 15.71 -3.10
N LEU A 217 -14.55 15.81 -3.87
CA LEU A 217 -14.37 15.08 -5.12
C LEU A 217 -14.48 13.56 -4.91
N TYR A 218 -13.84 13.03 -3.86
CA TYR A 218 -13.93 11.61 -3.52
C TYR A 218 -15.36 11.18 -3.21
N ILE A 219 -16.09 11.97 -2.41
CA ILE A 219 -17.47 11.67 -2.01
C ILE A 219 -18.38 11.68 -3.24
N GLU A 220 -18.28 12.71 -4.06
CA GLU A 220 -19.06 12.86 -5.28
C GLU A 220 -18.84 11.67 -6.21
N ASP A 221 -17.59 11.34 -6.56
CA ASP A 221 -17.29 10.18 -7.43
C ASP A 221 -17.83 8.86 -6.85
N LYS A 222 -17.65 8.62 -5.55
CA LYS A 222 -18.05 7.33 -4.95
C LYS A 222 -19.56 7.19 -4.81
N LEU A 223 -20.26 8.27 -4.48
CA LEU A 223 -21.71 8.25 -4.36
C LEU A 223 -22.38 8.27 -5.73
N GLU A 224 -21.87 9.03 -6.71
CA GLU A 224 -22.43 9.11 -8.06
C GLU A 224 -22.39 7.78 -8.82
N ARG A 225 -21.46 6.88 -8.48
CA ARG A 225 -21.45 5.51 -9.02
C ARG A 225 -22.66 4.67 -8.59
N SER A 226 -23.39 5.09 -7.55
CA SER A 226 -24.61 4.43 -7.11
C SER A 226 -25.81 4.96 -7.88
N ARG A 227 -26.48 4.08 -8.64
CA ARG A 227 -27.74 4.42 -9.34
C ARG A 227 -28.79 5.02 -8.38
N SER A 228 -28.91 4.47 -7.17
CA SER A 228 -29.84 4.98 -6.16
C SER A 228 -29.50 6.40 -5.69
N MET A 229 -28.21 6.79 -5.72
CA MET A 229 -27.83 8.18 -5.42
C MET A 229 -28.22 9.11 -6.57
N GLN A 230 -28.06 8.68 -7.82
CA GLN A 230 -28.48 9.46 -8.99
C GLN A 230 -29.98 9.72 -8.96
N GLU A 231 -30.78 8.68 -8.71
CA GLU A 231 -32.23 8.78 -8.57
C GLU A 231 -32.63 9.75 -7.43
N LEU A 232 -31.98 9.67 -6.26
CA LEU A 232 -32.23 10.61 -5.16
C LEU A 232 -31.80 12.05 -5.47
N ARG A 233 -30.76 12.24 -6.29
CA ARG A 233 -30.34 13.58 -6.73
C ARG A 233 -31.36 14.20 -7.67
N ASP A 234 -32.00 13.40 -8.52
CA ASP A 234 -33.06 13.86 -9.41
C ASP A 234 -34.36 14.17 -8.64
N GLU A 235 -34.68 13.37 -7.62
CA GLU A 235 -35.85 13.56 -6.76
C GLU A 235 -35.69 14.71 -5.75
N ASP A 236 -34.53 14.84 -5.12
CA ASP A 236 -34.20 15.84 -4.09
C ASP A 236 -32.76 16.40 -4.30
N PRO A 237 -32.58 17.33 -5.27
CA PRO A 237 -31.27 17.90 -5.56
C PRO A 237 -30.68 18.68 -4.37
N GLU A 238 -31.49 19.49 -3.69
CA GLU A 238 -31.06 20.30 -2.54
C GLU A 238 -30.70 19.42 -1.33
N GLY A 239 -31.48 18.37 -1.09
CA GLY A 239 -31.21 17.38 -0.07
C GLY A 239 -29.89 16.66 -0.28
N SER A 240 -29.65 16.21 -1.52
CA SER A 240 -28.43 15.52 -1.93
C SER A 240 -27.19 16.41 -1.79
N LEU A 241 -27.24 17.65 -2.29
CA LEU A 241 -26.15 18.61 -2.13
C LEU A 241 -25.87 18.93 -0.66
N GLY A 242 -26.92 19.15 0.14
CA GLY A 242 -26.77 19.41 1.57
C GLY A 242 -26.21 18.21 2.34
N LEU A 243 -26.50 16.97 1.93
CA LEU A 243 -25.91 15.76 2.51
C LEU A 243 -24.39 15.71 2.25
N ILE A 244 -23.95 16.02 1.03
CA ILE A 244 -22.53 16.05 0.66
C ILE A 244 -21.80 17.14 1.47
N GLU A 245 -22.35 18.36 1.54
CA GLU A 245 -21.72 19.44 2.32
C GLU A 245 -21.67 19.12 3.82
N GLU A 246 -22.72 18.50 4.39
CA GLU A 246 -22.72 18.04 5.79
C GLU A 246 -21.62 16.98 6.02
N LEU A 247 -21.42 16.07 5.06
CA LEU A 247 -20.38 15.04 5.13
C LEU A 247 -18.98 15.65 5.06
N VAL A 248 -18.73 16.52 4.08
CA VAL A 248 -17.45 17.24 3.91
C VAL A 248 -17.13 18.05 5.17
N SER A 249 -18.12 18.76 5.71
CA SER A 249 -17.93 19.55 6.94
C SER A 249 -17.63 18.69 8.15
N LYS A 250 -18.28 17.52 8.28
CA LYS A 250 -18.13 16.63 9.43
C LYS A 250 -16.83 15.82 9.40
N ALA A 251 -16.24 15.64 8.22
CA ALA A 251 -15.01 14.88 8.04
C ALA A 251 -13.80 15.47 8.80
N ASP A 252 -13.79 16.77 9.09
CA ASP A 252 -12.67 17.49 9.76
C ASP A 252 -11.28 17.09 9.21
N SER A 253 -11.22 16.92 7.89
CA SER A 253 -10.03 16.53 7.12
C SER A 253 -9.46 15.12 7.43
N VAL A 254 -10.24 14.26 8.09
CA VAL A 254 -9.91 12.86 8.36
C VAL A 254 -10.40 11.98 7.21
N PHE A 255 -9.53 11.72 6.23
CA PHE A 255 -9.92 11.00 5.02
C PHE A 255 -10.40 9.57 5.29
N LEU A 256 -9.80 8.87 6.26
CA LEU A 256 -10.25 7.53 6.66
C LEU A 256 -11.70 7.53 7.16
N TRP A 257 -12.10 8.57 7.90
CA TRP A 257 -13.47 8.74 8.34
C TRP A 257 -14.40 8.84 7.15
N VAL A 258 -14.03 9.64 6.14
CA VAL A 258 -14.80 9.78 4.89
C VAL A 258 -14.99 8.43 4.19
N VAL A 259 -13.92 7.64 4.05
CA VAL A 259 -13.99 6.30 3.43
C VAL A 259 -15.01 5.41 4.16
N LEU A 260 -14.97 5.38 5.49
CA LEU A 260 -15.85 4.56 6.31
C LEU A 260 -17.31 5.05 6.25
N VAL A 261 -17.53 6.36 6.30
CA VAL A 261 -18.88 6.95 6.21
C VAL A 261 -19.47 6.77 4.82
N VAL A 262 -18.70 6.96 3.76
CA VAL A 262 -19.16 6.72 2.39
C VAL A 262 -19.52 5.24 2.18
N LYS A 263 -18.70 4.30 2.67
CA LYS A 263 -19.04 2.86 2.69
C LYS A 263 -20.38 2.62 3.41
N SER A 264 -20.56 3.25 4.58
CA SER A 264 -21.81 3.19 5.34
C SER A 264 -22.99 3.72 4.53
N LEU A 265 -22.90 4.94 3.96
CA LEU A 265 -23.97 5.54 3.16
C LEU A 265 -24.34 4.73 1.92
N ILE A 266 -23.36 4.18 1.20
CA ILE A 266 -23.59 3.27 0.06
C ILE A 266 -24.38 2.03 0.50
N SER A 267 -24.10 1.47 1.67
CA SER A 267 -24.90 0.37 2.22
C SER A 267 -26.36 0.78 2.47
N GLY A 268 -26.60 2.00 2.97
CA GLY A 268 -27.95 2.52 3.15
C GLY A 268 -28.70 2.72 1.83
N LEU A 269 -28.01 3.28 0.83
CA LEU A 269 -28.55 3.43 -0.52
C LEU A 269 -28.98 2.08 -1.10
N ARG A 270 -28.17 1.02 -0.92
CA ARG A 270 -28.52 -0.35 -1.33
C ARG A 270 -29.76 -0.91 -0.60
N ASN A 271 -30.02 -0.43 0.61
CA ASN A 271 -31.21 -0.79 1.39
C ASN A 271 -32.43 0.10 1.08
N GLY A 272 -32.30 1.06 0.14
CA GLY A 272 -33.38 1.98 -0.24
C GLY A 272 -33.53 3.20 0.68
N ASP A 273 -32.49 3.55 1.46
CA ASP A 273 -32.51 4.74 2.30
C ASP A 273 -32.58 6.02 1.44
N GLY A 274 -33.65 6.81 1.60
CA GLY A 274 -33.72 8.18 1.06
C GLY A 274 -32.88 9.19 1.85
N ILE A 275 -32.79 10.43 1.35
CA ILE A 275 -31.94 11.50 1.92
C ILE A 275 -32.14 11.70 3.44
N VAL A 276 -33.38 11.64 3.93
CA VAL A 276 -33.69 11.78 5.37
C VAL A 276 -33.04 10.68 6.20
N HIS A 277 -33.06 9.43 5.73
CA HIS A 277 -32.46 8.29 6.40
C HIS A 277 -30.93 8.36 6.34
N LEU A 278 -30.36 8.72 5.19
CA LEU A 278 -28.92 8.91 5.01
C LEU A 278 -28.38 10.02 5.93
N ARG A 279 -29.08 11.16 6.05
CA ARG A 279 -28.72 12.23 7.00
C ARG A 279 -28.79 11.75 8.45
N ARG A 280 -29.79 10.93 8.81
CA ARG A 280 -29.87 10.35 10.16
C ARG A 280 -28.66 9.46 10.45
N ARG A 281 -28.24 8.64 9.48
CA ARG A 281 -27.05 7.79 9.59
C ARG A 281 -25.78 8.64 9.72
N LEU A 282 -25.62 9.65 8.85
CA LEU A 282 -24.50 10.59 8.93
C LEU A 282 -24.40 11.28 10.30
N LYS A 283 -25.54 11.70 10.87
CA LYS A 283 -25.57 12.34 12.20
C LYS A 283 -25.19 11.39 13.33
N ALA A 284 -25.59 10.12 13.25
CA ALA A 284 -25.27 9.11 14.25
C ALA A 284 -23.78 8.73 14.29
N ILE A 285 -23.07 8.85 13.17
CA ILE A 285 -21.65 8.51 13.09
C ILE A 285 -20.82 9.59 13.83
N PRO A 286 -19.99 9.25 14.83
CA PRO A 286 -19.14 10.22 15.53
C PRO A 286 -18.08 10.83 14.60
N ALA A 287 -17.72 12.10 14.79
CA ALA A 287 -16.74 12.79 13.93
C ALA A 287 -15.28 12.44 14.26
N ASP A 288 -14.98 12.15 15.53
CA ASP A 288 -13.63 11.77 15.95
C ASP A 288 -13.38 10.27 15.73
N LEU A 289 -12.12 9.92 15.47
CA LEU A 289 -11.74 8.54 15.16
C LEU A 289 -11.97 7.57 16.34
N GLN A 290 -11.80 8.02 17.58
CA GLN A 290 -11.89 7.13 18.73
C GLN A 290 -13.34 6.67 18.94
N HIS A 291 -14.28 7.61 19.02
CA HIS A 291 -15.70 7.27 19.13
C HIS A 291 -16.23 6.66 17.83
N LEU A 292 -15.65 6.96 16.66
CA LEU A 292 -15.97 6.23 15.43
C LEU A 292 -15.64 4.74 15.58
N TYR A 293 -14.47 4.39 16.10
CA TYR A 293 -14.12 2.98 16.31
C TYR A 293 -14.97 2.33 17.38
N ASP A 294 -15.29 3.04 18.48
CA ASP A 294 -16.28 2.57 19.47
C ASP A 294 -17.61 2.25 18.76
N HIS A 295 -18.11 3.19 17.95
CA HIS A 295 -19.35 3.01 17.18
C HIS A 295 -19.28 1.84 16.19
N ILE A 296 -18.14 1.62 15.54
CA ILE A 296 -17.95 0.48 14.62
C ILE A 296 -18.00 -0.84 15.39
N LEU A 297 -17.26 -0.95 16.50
CA LEU A 297 -17.27 -2.16 17.32
C LEU A 297 -18.66 -2.44 17.91
N ASP A 298 -19.34 -1.40 18.40
CA ASP A 298 -20.70 -1.50 18.95
C ASP A 298 -21.77 -1.79 17.89
N SER A 299 -21.45 -1.59 16.60
CA SER A 299 -22.34 -1.90 15.47
C SER A 299 -22.22 -3.33 14.95
N ILE A 300 -21.24 -4.11 15.43
CA ILE A 300 -21.10 -5.52 15.10
C ILE A 300 -22.34 -6.25 15.62
N ASP A 301 -22.92 -7.13 14.80
CA ASP A 301 -24.07 -7.92 15.23
C ASP A 301 -23.68 -8.76 16.47
N PRO A 302 -24.51 -8.80 17.54
CA PRO A 302 -24.23 -9.58 18.74
C PRO A 302 -23.87 -11.06 18.49
N PHE A 303 -24.38 -11.67 17.40
CA PHE A 303 -24.04 -13.04 17.01
C PHE A 303 -22.62 -13.19 16.45
N ASP A 304 -21.98 -12.07 16.10
CA ASP A 304 -20.71 -12.01 15.40
C ASP A 304 -19.57 -11.46 16.26
N GLU A 305 -19.89 -10.84 17.40
CA GLU A 305 -18.91 -10.20 18.30
C GLU A 305 -17.83 -11.18 18.80
N GLU A 306 -18.22 -12.43 19.09
CA GLU A 306 -17.27 -13.46 19.50
C GLU A 306 -16.28 -13.77 18.37
N GLU A 307 -16.79 -14.05 17.17
CA GLU A 307 -15.99 -14.39 15.99
C GLU A 307 -15.07 -13.21 15.60
N ALA A 308 -15.58 -11.99 15.64
CA ALA A 308 -14.81 -10.77 15.41
C ALA A 308 -13.66 -10.64 16.41
N SER A 309 -13.93 -10.90 17.70
CA SER A 309 -12.90 -10.87 18.73
C SER A 309 -11.84 -11.96 18.54
N GLN A 310 -12.24 -13.18 18.16
CA GLN A 310 -11.31 -14.26 17.82
C GLN A 310 -10.37 -13.87 16.69
N MET A 311 -10.90 -13.27 15.62
CA MET A 311 -10.12 -12.78 14.47
C MET A 311 -9.06 -11.76 14.89
N ILE A 312 -9.46 -10.74 15.66
CA ILE A 312 -8.56 -9.68 16.12
C ILE A 312 -7.49 -10.24 17.08
N GLN A 313 -7.87 -11.18 17.96
CA GLN A 313 -6.94 -11.84 18.87
C GLN A 313 -5.87 -12.67 18.15
N ILE A 314 -6.27 -13.50 17.18
CA ILE A 314 -5.35 -14.29 16.36
C ILE A 314 -4.43 -13.38 15.55
N PHE A 315 -4.98 -12.32 14.94
CA PHE A 315 -4.21 -11.37 14.14
C PHE A 315 -3.16 -10.63 14.96
N ARG A 316 -3.50 -10.16 16.17
CA ARG A 316 -2.53 -9.53 17.06
C ARG A 316 -1.47 -10.53 17.53
N LEU A 317 -1.90 -11.74 17.90
CA LEU A 317 -1.01 -12.78 18.41
C LEU A 317 0.04 -13.20 17.37
N SER A 318 -0.31 -13.26 16.09
CA SER A 318 0.64 -13.60 15.01
C SER A 318 1.71 -12.53 14.75
N GLY A 319 1.70 -11.43 15.53
CA GLY A 319 2.54 -10.27 15.33
C GLY A 319 2.09 -9.43 14.12
N HIS A 320 0.80 -9.44 13.80
CA HIS A 320 0.21 -8.73 12.66
C HIS A 320 0.65 -9.24 11.29
N ASP A 321 1.11 -10.49 11.22
CA ASP A 321 1.59 -11.09 9.97
C ASP A 321 1.09 -12.53 9.90
N ILE A 322 -0.09 -12.64 9.30
CA ILE A 322 -0.83 -13.87 9.04
C ILE A 322 -1.55 -13.73 7.70
N ASP A 323 -1.57 -14.81 6.93
CA ASP A 323 -2.36 -14.89 5.70
C ASP A 323 -3.81 -15.34 5.99
N LEU A 324 -4.71 -15.02 5.06
CA LEU A 324 -6.13 -15.32 5.17
C LEU A 324 -6.39 -16.83 5.31
N ALA A 325 -5.55 -17.67 4.70
CA ALA A 325 -5.66 -19.11 4.80
C ALA A 325 -5.31 -19.64 6.19
N THR A 326 -4.32 -19.04 6.84
CA THR A 326 -3.92 -19.39 8.20
C THR A 326 -4.96 -18.93 9.21
N LEU A 327 -5.55 -17.75 9.01
CA LEU A 327 -6.69 -17.31 9.82
C LEU A 327 -7.90 -18.25 9.65
N GLU A 328 -8.23 -18.61 8.40
CA GLU A 328 -9.33 -19.53 8.10
C GLU A 328 -9.15 -20.87 8.81
N ARG A 329 -7.92 -21.41 8.83
CA ARG A 329 -7.58 -22.62 9.57
C ARG A 329 -7.68 -22.45 11.08
N ALA A 330 -7.21 -21.32 11.62
CA ALA A 330 -7.21 -21.05 13.06
C ALA A 330 -8.62 -20.92 13.63
N LEU A 331 -9.57 -20.41 12.85
CA LEU A 331 -10.98 -20.29 13.26
C LEU A 331 -11.78 -21.58 13.08
N ARG A 332 -11.24 -22.60 12.40
CA ARG A 332 -11.91 -23.90 12.34
C ARG A 332 -11.89 -24.52 13.72
N THR A 333 -13.08 -24.72 14.29
CA THR A 333 -13.26 -25.45 15.55
C THR A 333 -12.93 -26.92 15.33
N MET A 334 -11.65 -27.27 15.46
CA MET A 334 -11.16 -28.65 15.39
C MET A 334 -10.72 -29.12 16.76
N ASP A 335 -11.04 -30.37 17.07
CA ASP A 335 -10.45 -31.05 18.23
C ASP A 335 -8.94 -31.21 17.99
N TYR A 336 -8.14 -30.64 18.89
CA TYR A 336 -6.69 -30.68 18.82
C TYR A 336 -6.15 -32.11 18.71
N ARG A 337 -6.83 -33.10 19.32
CA ARG A 337 -6.46 -34.52 19.20
C ARG A 337 -6.60 -35.04 17.78
N THR A 338 -7.62 -34.58 17.05
CA THR A 338 -7.80 -34.94 15.64
C THR A 338 -6.65 -34.42 14.80
N VAL A 339 -6.17 -33.21 15.08
CA VAL A 339 -5.05 -32.57 14.38
C VAL A 339 -3.73 -33.26 14.71
N ILE A 340 -3.49 -33.60 15.98
CA ILE A 340 -2.32 -34.38 16.43
C ILE A 340 -2.32 -35.77 15.77
N ASN A 341 -3.47 -36.44 15.68
CA ASN A 341 -3.55 -37.78 15.09
C ASN A 341 -3.64 -37.78 13.55
N MET A 342 -3.68 -36.60 12.91
CA MET A 342 -3.73 -36.49 11.46
C MET A 342 -2.40 -36.97 10.85
N GLU A 343 -2.49 -37.87 9.87
CA GLU A 343 -1.33 -38.30 9.07
C GLU A 343 -0.98 -37.26 7.99
N PHE A 344 0.27 -37.30 7.52
CA PHE A 344 0.72 -36.44 6.41
C PHE A 344 -0.05 -36.75 5.12
N VAL A 345 -0.47 -35.71 4.40
CA VAL A 345 -1.18 -35.89 3.12
C VAL A 345 -0.18 -36.33 2.03
N VAL A 346 -0.43 -37.50 1.41
CA VAL A 346 0.30 -37.95 0.21
C VAL A 346 -0.28 -37.25 -1.02
N ALA A 347 0.59 -36.62 -1.83
CA ALA A 347 0.30 -35.59 -2.84
C ALA A 347 -0.64 -35.93 -4.03
N HIS A 348 -1.40 -37.04 -4.01
CA HIS A 348 -2.10 -37.56 -5.19
C HIS A 348 -3.54 -37.04 -5.38
N ASN A 349 -3.94 -35.91 -4.78
CA ASN A 349 -5.34 -35.43 -4.85
C ASN A 349 -5.49 -33.90 -4.72
N ILE A 350 -4.68 -33.14 -5.48
CA ILE A 350 -4.52 -31.69 -5.31
C ILE A 350 -5.61 -30.88 -6.06
N ASP A 351 -6.01 -31.29 -7.27
CA ASP A 351 -6.87 -30.45 -8.13
C ASP A 351 -8.34 -30.34 -7.68
N TYR A 352 -8.96 -31.42 -7.18
CA TYR A 352 -10.34 -31.36 -6.65
C TYR A 352 -10.43 -30.55 -5.33
N LYS A 353 -9.32 -30.41 -4.60
CA LYS A 353 -9.25 -29.63 -3.34
C LYS A 353 -9.09 -28.12 -3.57
N ALA A 354 -8.46 -27.71 -4.67
CA ALA A 354 -8.16 -26.29 -4.95
C ALA A 354 -9.44 -25.43 -5.13
N SER A 355 -10.45 -25.92 -5.84
CA SER A 355 -11.72 -25.19 -6.04
C SER A 355 -12.50 -24.97 -4.73
N LYS A 356 -12.59 -26.00 -3.89
CA LYS A 356 -13.23 -25.90 -2.56
C LYS A 356 -12.45 -24.99 -1.61
N TYR A 357 -11.12 -25.02 -1.69
CA TYR A 357 -10.23 -24.14 -0.93
C TYR A 357 -10.44 -22.66 -1.31
N ASN A 358 -10.52 -22.35 -2.60
CA ASN A 358 -10.81 -21.00 -3.11
C ASN A 358 -12.17 -20.47 -2.66
N ALA A 359 -13.21 -21.32 -2.67
CA ALA A 359 -14.53 -20.96 -2.15
C ALA A 359 -14.50 -20.72 -0.63
N SER A 360 -13.66 -21.44 0.13
CA SER A 360 -13.45 -21.18 1.56
C SER A 360 -12.79 -19.82 1.81
N LEU A 361 -11.72 -19.49 1.08
CA LEU A 361 -11.02 -18.22 1.24
C LEU A 361 -11.89 -17.01 0.84
N LYS A 362 -12.70 -17.13 -0.21
CA LYS A 362 -13.68 -16.08 -0.57
C LYS A 362 -14.72 -15.84 0.53
N ARG A 363 -15.21 -16.92 1.15
CA ARG A 363 -16.12 -16.84 2.30
C ARG A 363 -15.42 -16.22 3.52
N MET A 364 -14.21 -16.66 3.84
CA MET A 364 -13.42 -16.10 4.94
C MET A 364 -13.15 -14.61 4.74
N ASN A 365 -12.81 -14.16 3.53
CA ASN A 365 -12.64 -12.73 3.26
C ASN A 365 -13.94 -11.95 3.50
N SER A 366 -15.08 -12.53 3.09
CA SER A 366 -16.40 -11.91 3.33
C SER A 366 -16.74 -11.84 4.82
N GLN A 367 -16.40 -12.90 5.59
CA GLN A 367 -16.57 -12.93 7.04
C GLN A 367 -15.66 -11.93 7.74
N LEU A 368 -14.38 -11.85 7.36
CA LEU A 368 -13.44 -10.85 7.89
C LEU A 368 -13.99 -9.44 7.70
N ASN A 369 -14.46 -9.11 6.49
CA ASN A 369 -15.01 -7.79 6.19
C ASN A 369 -16.28 -7.48 7.00
N SER A 370 -17.16 -8.49 7.18
CA SER A 370 -18.40 -8.34 7.95
C SER A 370 -18.14 -8.24 9.47
N ARG A 371 -17.35 -9.16 10.03
CA ARG A 371 -17.10 -9.29 11.47
C ARG A 371 -16.19 -8.19 12.00
N CYS A 372 -15.20 -7.80 11.22
CA CYS A 372 -14.30 -6.72 11.61
C CYS A 372 -14.77 -5.35 11.08
N MET A 373 -15.90 -5.28 10.35
CA MET A 373 -16.48 -4.02 9.83
C MET A 373 -15.46 -3.14 9.07
N GLY A 374 -14.53 -3.79 8.37
CA GLY A 374 -13.45 -3.12 7.65
C GLY A 374 -12.31 -2.57 8.51
N LEU A 375 -12.23 -2.88 9.81
CA LEU A 375 -11.06 -2.57 10.65
C LEU A 375 -9.84 -3.43 10.26
N LEU A 376 -10.08 -4.64 9.76
CA LEU A 376 -9.10 -5.53 9.15
C LEU A 376 -9.48 -5.77 7.68
N GLU A 377 -8.49 -5.84 6.79
CA GLU A 377 -8.68 -6.13 5.37
C GLU A 377 -7.63 -7.16 4.89
N ALA A 378 -8.00 -8.01 3.92
CA ALA A 378 -7.09 -8.96 3.29
C ALA A 378 -6.68 -8.46 1.90
N LEU A 379 -5.37 -8.32 1.66
CA LEU A 379 -4.79 -7.75 0.44
C LEU A 379 -3.73 -8.69 -0.15
N ASN A 380 -3.57 -8.67 -1.47
CA ASN A 380 -2.54 -9.46 -2.16
C ASN A 380 -1.18 -8.72 -2.13
N PRO A 381 -0.09 -9.34 -1.62
CA PRO A 381 1.25 -8.76 -1.64
C PRO A 381 1.87 -8.61 -3.04
N THR A 382 1.54 -9.49 -4.00
CA THR A 382 2.32 -9.66 -5.25
C THR A 382 1.95 -8.68 -6.37
N LEU A 383 0.78 -8.05 -6.32
CA LEU A 383 0.40 -6.96 -7.23
C LEU A 383 1.27 -5.70 -7.07
N ALA A 384 2.17 -5.69 -6.08
CA ALA A 384 3.04 -4.58 -5.78
C ALA A 384 4.53 -4.83 -6.13
N ILE A 385 4.96 -6.11 -6.19
CA ILE A 385 6.34 -6.50 -6.54
C ILE A 385 6.54 -6.52 -8.07
N MET A 386 5.49 -6.85 -8.84
CA MET A 386 5.60 -7.00 -10.30
C MET A 386 5.73 -5.68 -11.06
N THR A 387 5.38 -4.53 -10.47
CA THR A 387 5.52 -3.22 -11.12
C THR A 387 6.97 -2.75 -11.24
N ASP A 388 7.87 -3.22 -10.37
CA ASP A 388 9.28 -2.79 -10.36
C ASP A 388 10.15 -3.55 -11.35
N THR A 389 9.92 -4.84 -11.57
CA THR A 389 10.75 -5.65 -12.49
C THR A 389 10.53 -5.24 -13.95
N ILE A 390 9.30 -4.83 -14.30
CA ILE A 390 8.95 -4.35 -15.65
C ILE A 390 9.40 -2.88 -15.81
N SER A 391 9.30 -2.05 -14.76
CA SER A 391 9.73 -0.64 -14.83
C SER A 391 11.25 -0.49 -14.93
N GLU A 392 12.07 -1.27 -14.19
CA GLU A 392 13.53 -1.20 -14.31
C GLU A 392 14.03 -1.73 -15.68
N HIS A 393 13.39 -2.75 -16.25
CA HIS A 393 13.75 -3.25 -17.58
C HIS A 393 13.28 -2.34 -18.73
N LEU A 394 12.13 -1.66 -18.61
CA LEU A 394 11.72 -0.63 -19.58
C LEU A 394 12.56 0.65 -19.45
N PHE A 395 13.04 1.02 -18.26
CA PHE A 395 13.87 2.21 -18.07
C PHE A 395 15.24 2.09 -18.76
N ILE A 396 15.85 0.89 -18.74
CA ILE A 396 17.10 0.61 -19.46
C ILE A 396 16.87 0.59 -20.98
N TYR A 397 15.69 0.21 -21.45
CA TYR A 397 15.36 0.14 -22.89
C TYR A 397 14.97 1.51 -23.47
N HIS A 398 14.18 2.32 -22.76
CA HIS A 398 13.73 3.64 -23.23
C HIS A 398 14.80 4.73 -23.16
N SER A 399 15.75 4.62 -22.23
CA SER A 399 16.90 5.55 -22.14
C SER A 399 17.84 5.49 -23.36
N ARG A 400 17.73 4.46 -24.20
CA ARG A 400 18.50 4.32 -25.45
C ARG A 400 17.76 4.75 -26.72
N ILE A 401 16.43 4.89 -26.68
CA ILE A 401 15.63 5.17 -27.89
C ILE A 401 15.17 6.64 -27.98
N SER A 402 15.04 7.37 -26.87
CA SER A 402 14.62 8.79 -26.92
C SER A 402 15.73 9.79 -27.30
N CYS A 403 17.00 9.36 -27.33
CA CYS A 403 18.14 10.23 -27.66
C CYS A 403 18.67 10.09 -29.10
N ILE A 404 18.01 9.31 -29.98
CA ILE A 404 18.45 9.13 -31.38
C ILE A 404 17.55 9.87 -32.39
N SER A 405 16.37 10.36 -32.02
CA SER A 405 15.42 10.95 -32.99
C SER A 405 15.38 12.48 -33.07
N ASN A 406 16.15 13.24 -32.28
CA ASN A 406 16.16 14.72 -32.35
C ASN A 406 17.56 15.31 -32.58
N GLY A 407 18.33 14.69 -33.48
CA GLY A 407 19.74 15.05 -33.66
C GLY A 407 20.31 15.02 -35.08
N GLN A 408 19.55 14.85 -36.16
CA GLN A 408 20.11 14.99 -37.53
C GLN A 408 19.06 15.46 -38.55
N ASN A 409 19.11 16.76 -38.91
CA ASN A 409 19.20 17.23 -40.31
C ASN A 409 18.92 18.74 -40.43
N LYS A 410 19.98 19.54 -40.27
CA LYS A 410 20.11 20.82 -40.99
C LYS A 410 21.37 20.73 -41.86
N ARG A 411 21.20 20.62 -43.19
CA ARG A 411 21.97 21.38 -44.20
C ARG A 411 21.58 21.05 -45.65
N LYS A 412 21.20 22.12 -46.38
CA LYS A 412 21.30 22.38 -47.84
C LYS A 412 20.32 21.57 -48.74
N ARG A 413 19.67 22.11 -49.78
CA ARG A 413 19.95 23.25 -50.69
C ARG A 413 18.69 23.54 -51.55
N ASN A 414 18.40 24.83 -51.74
CA ASN A 414 17.89 25.58 -52.92
C ASN A 414 16.92 25.03 -54.01
N GLU A 415 16.16 26.02 -54.55
CA GLU A 415 15.44 26.13 -55.85
C GLU A 415 14.07 25.42 -55.93
N GLY A 416 12.95 26.00 -56.42
CA GLY A 416 12.61 27.29 -57.03
C GLY A 416 11.17 27.20 -57.60
N GLN A 417 10.49 28.36 -57.76
CA GLN A 417 9.40 28.68 -58.72
C GLN A 417 7.99 28.02 -58.54
N HIS A 418 6.96 28.83 -58.21
CA HIS A 418 5.84 29.29 -59.08
C HIS A 418 4.68 28.26 -59.24
N PHE A 419 3.35 28.52 -59.21
CA PHE A 419 2.44 29.64 -59.51
C PHE A 419 1.10 29.45 -58.73
N ALA A 420 0.37 30.54 -58.43
CA ALA A 420 -1.08 30.59 -58.10
C ALA A 420 -1.94 30.54 -59.41
N PRO A 421 -3.30 30.64 -59.50
CA PRO A 421 -4.35 31.07 -58.54
C PRO A 421 -5.76 30.33 -58.69
N PRO A 422 -6.90 30.82 -58.12
CA PRO A 422 -8.22 30.15 -57.94
C PRO A 422 -9.35 30.68 -58.89
N PRO A 423 -10.66 30.80 -58.49
CA PRO A 423 -11.80 29.87 -58.27
C PRO A 423 -12.89 30.02 -59.40
N PRO A 424 -14.18 29.58 -59.27
CA PRO A 424 -15.23 30.50 -58.78
C PRO A 424 -16.52 29.88 -58.13
N ARG A 425 -17.36 30.82 -57.65
CA ARG A 425 -18.64 30.78 -56.89
C ARG A 425 -19.85 30.23 -57.67
N PHE A 426 -20.94 29.85 -56.97
CA PHE A 426 -22.33 30.33 -57.20
C PHE A 426 -23.30 29.92 -56.05
N ARG A 427 -24.27 30.81 -55.74
CA ARG A 427 -25.50 30.70 -54.89
C ARG A 427 -26.67 31.16 -55.81
N PRO A 428 -27.98 31.19 -55.42
CA PRO A 428 -28.80 30.42 -54.44
C PRO A 428 -30.20 30.00 -55.02
N SER A 429 -31.06 29.27 -54.26
CA SER A 429 -32.52 29.56 -54.08
C SER A 429 -33.32 28.45 -53.34
N GLU A 430 -33.95 28.85 -52.23
CA GLU A 430 -35.31 28.59 -51.70
C GLU A 430 -36.00 27.19 -51.78
N GLY A 431 -36.57 26.76 -50.62
CA GLY A 431 -37.93 26.19 -50.58
C GLY A 431 -38.19 24.89 -49.80
N LEU A 432 -38.54 25.05 -48.51
CA LEU A 432 -39.54 24.30 -47.70
C LEU A 432 -39.32 22.86 -47.17
N ASP A 433 -39.57 22.78 -45.86
CA ASP A 433 -40.14 21.73 -45.01
C ASP A 433 -39.42 20.40 -44.70
N GLY A 434 -39.08 20.30 -43.40
CA GLY A 434 -39.58 19.21 -42.53
C GLY A 434 -38.83 17.88 -42.57
N GLY A 435 -38.06 17.58 -41.53
CA GLY A 435 -37.65 16.20 -41.25
C GLY A 435 -36.36 16.06 -40.45
N PHE A 436 -36.51 15.43 -39.28
CA PHE A 436 -35.49 14.87 -38.43
C PHE A 436 -34.31 14.21 -39.18
N TYR A 437 -33.08 14.59 -38.81
CA TYR A 437 -31.84 13.79 -38.91
C TYR A 437 -30.94 14.23 -37.72
N HIS A 438 -30.67 13.37 -36.73
CA HIS A 438 -29.54 12.44 -36.69
C HIS A 438 -28.26 13.03 -37.30
N SER A 439 -27.43 13.65 -36.46
CA SER A 439 -26.02 13.90 -36.76
C SER A 439 -25.18 12.76 -36.16
N GLU A 440 -24.60 11.98 -37.07
CA GLU A 440 -23.55 10.99 -36.84
C GLU A 440 -22.30 11.69 -36.29
N GLU A 441 -21.85 11.25 -35.10
CA GLU A 441 -20.47 11.45 -34.67
C GLU A 441 -19.61 10.35 -35.30
N THR A 442 -18.65 10.79 -36.11
CA THR A 442 -17.50 10.02 -36.57
C THR A 442 -16.68 9.53 -35.36
N ALA A 443 -16.92 8.28 -34.97
CA ALA A 443 -16.08 7.54 -34.04
C ALA A 443 -14.72 7.20 -34.71
N LEU A 444 -13.65 7.75 -34.16
CA LEU A 444 -12.30 7.21 -34.33
C LEU A 444 -12.24 5.85 -33.62
N ASN A 445 -12.27 4.79 -34.41
CA ASN A 445 -12.12 3.40 -33.99
C ASN A 445 -10.77 3.18 -33.29
N ILE A 446 -10.82 2.97 -31.98
CA ILE A 446 -9.76 2.32 -31.19
C ILE A 446 -10.08 0.82 -31.19
N PRO A 447 -9.19 -0.08 -31.65
CA PRO A 447 -9.49 -1.51 -31.70
C PRO A 447 -9.62 -2.10 -30.28
N PRO A 448 -10.57 -3.01 -30.06
CA PRO A 448 -10.76 -3.66 -28.77
C PRO A 448 -9.58 -4.56 -28.42
N THR A 449 -9.22 -4.53 -27.14
CA THR A 449 -8.31 -5.42 -26.42
C THR A 449 -8.32 -6.84 -26.98
N ALA A 450 -7.13 -7.29 -27.43
CA ALA A 450 -6.93 -8.62 -27.99
C ALA A 450 -7.36 -9.71 -27.00
N SER A 451 -8.38 -10.48 -27.39
CA SER A 451 -8.68 -11.79 -26.83
C SER A 451 -7.55 -12.75 -27.23
N PHE A 452 -6.90 -13.38 -26.26
CA PHE A 452 -5.98 -14.49 -26.53
C PHE A 452 -6.78 -15.69 -27.05
N ALA A 453 -6.74 -15.91 -28.36
CA ALA A 453 -7.16 -17.15 -29.00
C ALA A 453 -5.98 -18.14 -28.97
N ILE A 454 -6.22 -19.33 -28.43
CA ILE A 454 -5.29 -20.45 -28.43
C ILE A 454 -5.27 -21.04 -29.85
N HIS A 455 -4.11 -21.01 -30.51
CA HIS A 455 -3.87 -21.75 -31.74
C HIS A 455 -3.10 -23.03 -31.39
N ASP A 456 -3.66 -24.18 -31.75
CA ASP A 456 -2.99 -25.49 -31.73
C ASP A 456 -1.83 -25.51 -32.75
N ASP A 457 -0.62 -25.83 -32.31
CA ASP A 457 0.50 -26.20 -33.17
C ASP A 457 0.63 -27.74 -33.20
N PRO A 458 0.49 -28.40 -34.37
CA PRO A 458 0.47 -29.85 -34.47
C PRO A 458 1.86 -30.52 -34.58
N ASN A 459 2.97 -29.81 -34.36
CA ASN A 459 4.31 -30.41 -34.42
C ASN A 459 5.01 -30.40 -33.07
N GLY A 460 4.79 -31.47 -32.29
CA GLY A 460 5.44 -31.73 -31.02
C GLY A 460 6.96 -31.63 -31.09
N ASN A 461 7.51 -30.63 -30.38
CA ASN A 461 8.88 -30.60 -29.90
C ASN A 461 8.89 -30.01 -28.49
N LEU A 462 9.37 -30.82 -27.54
CA LEU A 462 9.45 -30.51 -26.12
C LEU A 462 10.37 -29.31 -25.86
N SER A 463 9.85 -28.29 -25.15
CA SER A 463 10.67 -27.27 -24.49
C SER A 463 11.14 -27.78 -23.11
N PRO A 464 12.35 -27.40 -22.62
CA PRO A 464 12.89 -27.88 -21.35
C PRO A 464 12.40 -27.08 -20.13
N PHE A 465 11.33 -26.30 -20.27
CA PHE A 465 10.69 -25.57 -19.17
C PHE A 465 9.27 -26.09 -19.00
N GLY A 466 9.14 -27.21 -18.28
CA GLY A 466 7.86 -27.62 -17.73
C GLY A 466 7.47 -26.65 -16.63
N GLU A 467 6.73 -25.61 -16.98
CA GLU A 467 6.00 -24.80 -16.00
C GLU A 467 4.83 -25.65 -15.48
N ASP A 468 5.02 -26.21 -14.29
CA ASP A 468 3.93 -26.59 -13.39
C ASP A 468 3.12 -25.33 -13.07
N THR A 469 2.19 -24.97 -13.94
CA THR A 469 1.12 -23.98 -13.70
C THR A 469 0.07 -24.60 -12.76
N SER A 470 0.50 -25.01 -11.56
CA SER A 470 -0.38 -25.46 -10.49
C SER A 470 -0.65 -24.31 -9.51
N CYS A 471 -1.77 -23.63 -9.74
CA CYS A 471 -2.53 -22.88 -8.73
C CYS A 471 -1.70 -22.07 -7.72
N GLU A 472 -1.01 -21.02 -8.17
CA GLU A 472 -0.59 -19.94 -7.29
C GLU A 472 -1.84 -19.16 -6.86
N THR A 473 -2.48 -19.65 -5.79
CA THR A 473 -3.43 -18.85 -5.04
C THR A 473 -2.63 -17.76 -4.35
N GLU A 474 -2.68 -16.55 -4.92
CA GLU A 474 -2.05 -15.36 -4.37
C GLU A 474 -2.35 -15.26 -2.86
N LEU A 475 -1.30 -15.28 -2.04
CA LEU A 475 -1.41 -15.33 -0.58
C LEU A 475 -1.94 -14.01 -0.04
N LEU A 476 -3.26 -13.88 0.10
CA LEU A 476 -3.88 -12.71 0.73
C LEU A 476 -3.38 -12.57 2.18
N LYS A 477 -2.69 -11.48 2.49
CA LYS A 477 -2.27 -11.14 3.86
C LYS A 477 -3.27 -10.22 4.53
N ILE A 478 -3.44 -10.39 5.84
CA ILE A 478 -4.36 -9.57 6.64
C ILE A 478 -3.62 -8.37 7.21
N PHE A 479 -4.28 -7.22 7.19
CA PHE A 479 -3.75 -5.96 7.71
C PHE A 479 -4.82 -5.19 8.47
N TYR A 480 -4.39 -4.32 9.39
CA TYR A 480 -5.24 -3.21 9.81
C TYR A 480 -5.55 -2.31 8.61
N LEU A 481 -6.79 -1.83 8.52
CA LEU A 481 -7.16 -0.83 7.51
C LEU A 481 -6.26 0.42 7.60
N HIS A 482 -5.93 0.84 8.82
CA HIS A 482 -5.05 1.97 9.06
C HIS A 482 -4.35 1.86 10.42
N ARG A 483 -3.19 2.52 10.59
CA ARG A 483 -2.44 2.53 11.87
C ARG A 483 -3.29 2.98 13.06
N THR A 484 -4.15 3.97 12.86
CA THR A 484 -5.04 4.47 13.93
C THR A 484 -6.03 3.41 14.44
N VAL A 485 -6.39 2.43 13.60
CA VAL A 485 -7.20 1.29 14.04
C VAL A 485 -6.39 0.42 15.00
N ARG A 486 -5.12 0.14 14.66
CA ARG A 486 -4.20 -0.57 15.55
C ARG A 486 -4.02 0.17 16.87
N ASP A 487 -3.66 1.45 16.80
CA ASP A 487 -3.43 2.30 17.98
C ASP A 487 -4.65 2.27 18.92
N TYR A 488 -5.86 2.19 18.37
CA TYR A 488 -7.11 2.09 19.12
C TYR A 488 -7.37 0.69 19.69
N LEU A 489 -7.29 -0.37 18.87
CA LEU A 489 -7.56 -1.75 19.31
C LEU A 489 -6.54 -2.23 20.35
N GLU A 490 -5.30 -1.74 20.29
CA GLU A 490 -4.25 -2.06 21.27
C GLU A 490 -4.38 -1.30 22.60
N GLN A 491 -5.31 -0.34 22.73
CA GLN A 491 -5.53 0.36 24.00
C GLN A 491 -5.97 -0.63 25.08
N PRO A 492 -5.42 -0.55 26.32
CA PRO A 492 -5.71 -1.54 27.36
C PRO A 492 -7.21 -1.75 27.64
N LYS A 493 -8.01 -0.67 27.60
CA LYS A 493 -9.46 -0.72 27.80
C LYS A 493 -10.17 -1.47 26.67
N VAL A 494 -9.85 -1.13 25.42
CA VAL A 494 -10.45 -1.73 24.22
C VAL A 494 -10.06 -3.20 24.13
N TRP A 495 -8.77 -3.50 24.33
CA TRP A 495 -8.26 -4.86 24.33
C TRP A 495 -8.94 -5.74 25.37
N LYS A 496 -9.15 -5.22 26.59
CA LYS A 496 -9.90 -5.94 27.62
C LYS A 496 -11.32 -6.26 27.17
N GLY A 497 -12.00 -5.30 26.52
CA GLY A 497 -13.34 -5.52 25.96
C GLY A 497 -13.36 -6.64 24.93
N LEU A 498 -12.37 -6.70 24.04
CA LEU A 498 -12.23 -7.81 23.08
C LEU A 498 -12.04 -9.15 23.80
N LEU A 499 -11.14 -9.23 24.78
CA LEU A 499 -10.92 -10.45 25.56
C LEU A 499 -12.19 -10.91 26.29
N ASP A 500 -12.98 -9.98 26.84
CA ASP A 500 -14.21 -10.31 27.56
C ASP A 500 -15.27 -10.98 26.64
N LYS A 501 -15.23 -10.74 25.31
CA LYS A 501 -16.11 -11.40 24.34
C LYS A 501 -15.80 -12.88 24.15
N THR A 502 -14.54 -13.31 24.30
CA THR A 502 -14.14 -14.72 24.15
C THR A 502 -13.93 -15.45 25.46
N ARG A 503 -13.76 -14.71 26.57
CA ARG A 503 -13.59 -15.27 27.92
C ARG A 503 -14.63 -16.33 28.36
N PRO A 504 -15.92 -16.24 28.01
CA PRO A 504 -16.88 -17.28 28.39
C PRO A 504 -16.79 -18.56 27.54
N THR A 505 -15.94 -18.58 26.51
CA THR A 505 -15.84 -19.67 25.54
C THR A 505 -14.61 -20.55 25.81
N ALA A 506 -14.51 -21.68 25.11
CA ALA A 506 -13.31 -22.54 25.13
C ALA A 506 -12.20 -22.05 24.19
N PHE A 507 -12.35 -20.87 23.58
CA PHE A 507 -11.38 -20.32 22.62
C PHE A 507 -10.07 -19.93 23.31
N ASP A 508 -8.97 -20.45 22.79
CA ASP A 508 -7.62 -20.01 23.12
C ASP A 508 -6.87 -19.63 21.83
N PRO A 509 -6.41 -18.37 21.69
CA PRO A 509 -5.80 -17.91 20.44
C PRO A 509 -4.45 -18.57 20.16
N PHE A 510 -3.71 -19.01 21.19
CA PHE A 510 -2.44 -19.72 21.00
C PHE A 510 -2.68 -21.12 20.45
N ALA A 511 -3.61 -21.86 21.04
CA ALA A 511 -4.00 -23.18 20.58
C ALA A 511 -4.55 -23.13 19.16
N ALA A 512 -5.44 -22.16 18.86
CA ALA A 512 -5.98 -21.95 17.52
C ALA A 512 -4.88 -21.73 16.46
N LEU A 513 -3.91 -20.87 16.76
CA LEU A 513 -2.81 -20.56 15.86
C LEU A 513 -1.84 -21.76 15.69
N LEU A 514 -1.51 -22.46 16.78
CA LEU A 514 -0.67 -23.66 16.73
C LEU A 514 -1.34 -24.79 15.94
N ILE A 515 -2.63 -25.01 16.14
CA ILE A 515 -3.44 -25.96 15.36
C ILE A 515 -3.36 -25.61 13.87
N ALA A 516 -3.55 -24.34 13.51
CA ALA A 516 -3.48 -23.90 12.13
C ALA A 516 -2.13 -24.19 11.47
N TYR A 517 -1.03 -23.98 12.19
CA TYR A 517 0.33 -24.26 11.72
C TYR A 517 0.62 -25.76 11.59
N ILE A 518 0.21 -26.56 12.57
CA ILE A 518 0.37 -28.03 12.52
C ILE A 518 -0.41 -28.60 11.34
N MET A 519 -1.66 -28.19 11.16
CA MET A 519 -2.47 -28.59 10.02
C MET A 519 -1.81 -28.23 8.69
N GLU A 520 -1.25 -27.02 8.59
CA GLU A 520 -0.56 -26.58 7.38
C GLU A 520 0.64 -27.46 7.03
N LEU A 521 1.50 -27.74 8.00
CA LEU A 521 2.68 -28.58 7.79
C LEU A 521 2.29 -30.03 7.46
N LYS A 522 1.25 -30.57 8.11
CA LYS A 522 0.74 -31.91 7.80
C LYS A 522 0.13 -32.01 6.40
N ILE A 523 -0.49 -30.93 5.91
CA ILE A 523 -1.02 -30.85 4.54
C ILE A 523 0.09 -30.69 3.52
N LEU A 524 1.08 -29.82 3.77
CA LEU A 524 2.22 -29.60 2.87
C LEU A 524 3.16 -30.79 2.79
N GLY A 525 3.18 -31.62 3.85
CA GLY A 525 3.99 -32.82 3.91
C GLY A 525 5.49 -32.54 3.87
N ILE A 526 6.25 -33.60 3.64
CA ILE A 526 7.71 -33.54 3.44
C ILE A 526 7.97 -33.10 1.99
N SER A 527 7.79 -31.81 1.74
CA SER A 527 8.06 -31.15 0.46
C SER A 527 9.01 -29.97 0.66
N SER A 528 9.63 -29.48 -0.42
CA SER A 528 10.42 -28.25 -0.38
C SER A 528 9.60 -27.05 0.13
N LYS A 529 8.32 -26.98 -0.25
CA LYS A 529 7.34 -26.01 0.27
C LYS A 529 7.11 -26.19 1.77
N GLY A 530 6.94 -27.43 2.23
CA GLY A 530 6.81 -27.76 3.66
C GLY A 530 8.02 -27.36 4.49
N TYR A 531 9.25 -27.59 3.99
CA TYR A 531 10.49 -27.18 4.65
C TYR A 531 10.60 -25.66 4.82
N LEU A 532 10.40 -24.91 3.72
CA LEU A 532 10.47 -23.43 3.76
C LEU A 532 9.42 -22.86 4.70
N ARG A 533 8.20 -23.40 4.65
CA ARG A 533 7.12 -22.98 5.54
C ARG A 533 7.39 -23.35 7.00
N GLY A 534 7.97 -24.51 7.26
CA GLY A 534 8.40 -24.92 8.60
C GLY A 534 9.41 -23.95 9.21
N LYS A 535 10.41 -23.50 8.44
CA LYS A 535 11.38 -22.49 8.90
C LYS A 535 10.71 -21.17 9.27
N TYR A 536 9.74 -20.71 8.47
CA TYR A 536 8.96 -19.51 8.78
C TYR A 536 8.14 -19.68 10.07
N ILE A 537 7.44 -20.80 10.23
CA ILE A 537 6.60 -21.09 11.39
C ILE A 537 7.43 -21.17 12.68
N VAL A 538 8.63 -21.77 12.66
CA VAL A 538 9.53 -21.82 13.82
C VAL A 538 9.85 -20.42 14.33
N ASN A 539 10.32 -19.54 13.44
CA ASN A 539 10.66 -18.17 13.81
C ASN A 539 9.46 -17.44 14.42
N LYS A 540 8.25 -17.68 13.89
CA LYS A 540 7.01 -17.13 14.46
C LYS A 540 6.72 -17.69 15.84
N VAL A 541 6.70 -19.00 15.99
CA VAL A 541 6.34 -19.68 17.24
C VAL A 541 7.34 -19.39 18.37
N ASP A 542 8.63 -19.25 18.06
CA ASP A 542 9.66 -18.89 19.03
C ASP A 542 9.52 -17.44 19.52
N SER A 543 8.95 -16.55 18.69
CA SER A 543 8.62 -15.18 19.10
C SER A 543 7.35 -15.10 19.97
N LEU A 544 6.53 -16.15 20.00
CA LEU A 544 5.33 -16.20 20.82
C LEU A 544 5.70 -16.56 22.27
N ASN A 545 5.26 -15.73 23.21
CA ASN A 545 5.33 -16.06 24.63
C ASN A 545 4.20 -17.05 25.01
N ILE A 546 4.31 -18.29 24.50
CA ILE A 546 3.29 -19.33 24.64
C ILE A 546 3.09 -19.65 26.14
N PRO A 547 1.85 -19.60 26.65
CA PRO A 547 1.59 -19.90 28.05
C PRO A 547 1.84 -21.38 28.36
N ALA A 548 2.25 -21.66 29.59
CA ALA A 548 2.54 -23.02 30.08
C ALA A 548 1.25 -23.82 30.42
N PHE A 549 0.24 -23.74 29.57
CA PHE A 549 -0.96 -24.58 29.66
C PHE A 549 -0.72 -25.92 28.98
N GLU A 550 -1.28 -26.99 29.54
CA GLU A 550 -1.10 -28.37 29.05
C GLU A 550 -1.39 -28.50 27.55
N LEU A 551 -2.51 -27.94 27.08
CA LEU A 551 -2.89 -27.94 25.66
C LEU A 551 -1.83 -27.28 24.75
N CYS A 552 -1.36 -26.09 25.12
CA CYS A 552 -0.35 -25.36 24.36
C CYS A 552 0.99 -26.10 24.33
N ILE A 553 1.35 -26.75 25.43
CA ILE A 553 2.57 -27.58 25.53
C ILE A 553 2.45 -28.78 24.59
N SER A 554 1.33 -29.52 24.62
CA SER A 554 1.12 -30.67 23.73
C SER A 554 1.19 -30.29 22.25
N LEU A 555 0.56 -29.18 21.87
CA LEU A 555 0.60 -28.68 20.48
C LEU A 555 2.02 -28.23 20.10
N LYS A 556 2.76 -27.58 21.01
CA LYS A 556 4.15 -27.17 20.74
C LYS A 556 5.08 -28.38 20.57
N LEU A 557 4.88 -29.45 21.34
CA LEU A 557 5.64 -30.69 21.20
C LEU A 557 5.37 -31.35 19.84
N GLU A 558 4.10 -31.51 19.45
CA GLU A 558 3.71 -32.03 18.14
C GLU A 558 4.36 -31.23 17.00
N LEU A 559 4.31 -29.89 17.08
CA LEU A 559 4.93 -29.02 16.10
C LEU A 559 6.45 -29.28 15.99
N ASN A 560 7.15 -29.39 17.13
CA ASN A 560 8.57 -29.68 17.15
C ASN A 560 8.91 -31.06 16.56
N GLU A 561 8.08 -32.08 16.78
CA GLU A 561 8.25 -33.41 16.19
C GLU A 561 8.08 -33.38 14.66
N ILE A 562 7.09 -32.65 14.16
CA ILE A 562 6.89 -32.44 12.71
C ILE A 562 8.10 -31.74 12.09
N LEU A 563 8.58 -30.67 12.72
CA LEU A 563 9.73 -29.91 12.24
C LEU A 563 11.02 -30.73 12.26
N THR A 564 11.24 -31.52 13.31
CA THR A 564 12.37 -32.45 13.39
C THR A 564 12.30 -33.48 12.27
N SER A 565 11.11 -33.99 11.95
CA SER A 565 10.89 -34.93 10.84
C SER A 565 11.15 -34.29 9.48
N LEU A 566 10.71 -33.05 9.27
CA LEU A 566 10.98 -32.26 8.06
C LEU A 566 12.47 -31.95 7.88
N TRP A 567 13.20 -31.68 8.96
CA TRP A 567 14.64 -31.35 8.93
C TRP A 567 15.56 -32.57 8.88
N GLY A 568 15.21 -33.65 9.57
CA GLY A 568 15.97 -34.91 9.58
C GLY A 568 16.07 -35.55 8.19
N LEU A 569 15.03 -35.39 7.36
CA LEU A 569 15.02 -35.87 5.97
C LEU A 569 15.74 -34.92 5.01
N ALA A 570 15.74 -33.60 5.26
CA ALA A 570 16.52 -32.64 4.47
C ALA A 570 18.04 -32.88 4.59
N LEU A 571 18.50 -33.33 5.77
CA LEU A 571 19.88 -33.78 5.99
C LEU A 571 20.20 -35.10 5.26
N TRP A 572 19.18 -35.92 4.96
CA TRP A 572 19.31 -37.17 4.20
C TRP A 572 19.19 -36.98 2.67
N SER A 573 18.53 -35.91 2.20
CA SER A 573 18.24 -35.67 0.77
C SER A 573 19.17 -34.65 0.08
N GLY A 574 20.33 -34.30 0.66
CA GLY A 574 21.35 -33.49 -0.02
C GLY A 574 22.41 -32.86 0.90
N CYS A 575 23.38 -33.62 1.44
CA CYS A 575 24.65 -33.86 0.74
C CYS A 575 24.58 -34.84 -0.43
N SER A 576 24.38 -34.30 -1.64
CA SER A 576 24.98 -34.76 -2.90
C SER A 576 24.68 -33.74 -3.99
#